data_AF-A0A9D3N0T6-F1
#
_entry.id   AF-A0A9D3N0T6-F1
#
_cell.length_a   1.000
_cell.length_b   1.000
_cell.length_c   1.000
_cell.angle_alpha   90.00
_cell.angle_beta   90.00
_cell.angle_gamma   90.00
#
_symmetry.space_group_name_H-M   'P 1'
#
loop_
_entity.id
_entity.type
_entity.pdbx_description
1 polymer ?
#
loop_
_entity_poly.entity_id
_entity_poly.type
_entity_poly.pdbx_seq_one_letter_code
_entity_poly.pdbx_strand_id
1 'polypeptide(L)'
;MERLVGEIAFQLERRILFHVFPGQSRLYGFTVLNIPEKILQISKHPLTGKVDEDYRYDLSQRHLSLMDRLRMLGYSVPIHAPFAESIVNTYGILKQRPDAYSAEELGYNNPEFLRAIIIKTAPSKLLKDLLCLLSCLCFMARQDNKPLFL
;
A
#
# COMPACT_ATOMS: atom_id res chain seq x y z
N MET A 1 13.24 -8.61 -12.63
CA MET A 1 13.39 -7.19 -12.26
C MET A 1 12.11 -6.41 -12.48
N GLU A 2 11.42 -6.53 -13.62
CA GLU A 2 10.20 -5.74 -13.89
C GLU A 2 9.08 -5.94 -12.86
N ARG A 3 8.94 -7.16 -12.33
CA ARG A 3 8.04 -7.48 -11.21
C ARG A 3 8.27 -6.66 -9.95
N LEU A 4 9.45 -6.05 -9.76
CA LEU A 4 9.71 -5.17 -8.62
C LEU A 4 8.84 -3.90 -8.71
N VAL A 5 8.50 -3.44 -9.91
CA VAL A 5 7.61 -2.29 -10.11
C VAL A 5 6.20 -2.62 -9.62
N GLY A 6 5.69 -3.81 -9.99
CA GLY A 6 4.42 -4.33 -9.46
C GLY A 6 4.45 -4.62 -7.96
N GLU A 7 5.56 -5.16 -7.46
CA GLU A 7 5.76 -5.43 -6.04
C GLU A 7 5.68 -4.16 -5.18
N ILE A 8 6.26 -3.04 -5.63
CA ILE A 8 6.20 -1.75 -4.93
C ILE A 8 4.74 -1.31 -4.75
N ALA A 9 3.94 -1.36 -5.82
CA ALA A 9 2.53 -0.99 -5.79
C ALA A 9 1.74 -1.91 -4.85
N PHE A 10 1.94 -3.22 -4.98
CA PHE A 10 1.27 -4.23 -4.15
C PHE A 10 1.57 -4.06 -2.66
N GLN A 11 2.84 -3.87 -2.30
CA GLN A 11 3.24 -3.73 -0.90
C GLN A 11 2.73 -2.44 -0.27
N LEU A 12 2.68 -1.34 -1.03
CA LEU A 12 2.08 -0.10 -0.55
C LEU A 12 0.59 -0.29 -0.22
N GLU A 13 -0.19 -0.84 -1.15
CA GLU A 13 -1.63 -1.04 -0.93
C GLU A 13 -1.90 -1.91 0.29
N ARG A 14 -1.20 -3.04 0.43
CA ARG A 14 -1.36 -3.90 1.61
C ARG A 14 -1.04 -3.17 2.90
N ARG A 15 0.05 -2.40 2.94
CA ARG A 15 0.44 -1.64 4.15
C ARG A 15 -0.58 -0.59 4.51
N ILE A 16 -1.16 0.11 3.53
CA ILE A 16 -2.25 1.07 3.76
C ILE A 16 -3.43 0.34 4.42
N LEU A 17 -3.86 -0.79 3.84
CA LEU A 17 -5.00 -1.54 4.35
C LEU A 17 -4.74 -2.08 5.76
N PHE A 18 -3.59 -2.70 6.03
CA PHE A 18 -3.26 -3.22 7.36
C PHE A 18 -3.04 -2.11 8.40
N HIS A 19 -2.60 -0.93 8.00
CA HIS A 19 -2.51 0.22 8.91
C HIS A 19 -3.89 0.68 9.37
N VAL A 20 -4.85 0.74 8.43
CA VAL A 20 -6.22 1.17 8.73
C VAL A 20 -6.96 0.08 9.50
N PHE A 21 -6.79 -1.20 9.13
CA PHE A 21 -7.53 -2.33 9.66
C PHE A 21 -6.64 -3.33 10.44
N PRO A 22 -6.02 -2.93 11.57
CA PRO A 22 -5.04 -3.76 12.26
C PRO A 22 -5.63 -5.05 12.87
N GLY A 23 -6.93 -5.05 13.20
CA GLY A 23 -7.63 -6.20 13.77
C GLY A 23 -8.13 -7.22 12.74
N GLN A 24 -7.96 -6.95 11.44
CA GLN A 24 -8.48 -7.82 10.39
C GLN A 24 -7.40 -8.77 9.88
N SER A 25 -7.59 -10.07 10.11
CA SER A 25 -6.68 -11.12 9.64
C SER A 25 -6.78 -11.37 8.13
N ARG A 26 -7.93 -11.05 7.53
CA ARG A 26 -8.20 -11.21 6.09
C ARG A 26 -8.94 -9.98 5.58
N LEU A 27 -8.46 -9.44 4.45
CA LEU A 27 -8.95 -8.20 3.85
C LEU A 27 -9.51 -8.47 2.44
N TYR A 28 -10.29 -9.55 2.28
CA TYR A 28 -10.85 -9.91 0.98
C TYR A 28 -11.84 -8.87 0.47
N GLY A 29 -11.61 -8.40 -0.76
CA GLY A 29 -12.42 -7.35 -1.37
C GLY A 29 -12.19 -5.96 -0.76
N PHE A 30 -11.14 -5.76 0.04
CA PHE A 30 -10.71 -4.45 0.49
C PHE A 30 -9.73 -3.90 -0.53
N THR A 31 -9.95 -2.65 -0.92
CA THR A 31 -9.06 -1.87 -1.78
C THR A 31 -8.85 -0.51 -1.14
N VAL A 32 -7.79 0.20 -1.51
CA VAL A 32 -7.58 1.56 -0.96
C VAL A 32 -8.75 2.50 -1.32
N LEU A 33 -9.40 2.28 -2.47
CA LEU A 33 -10.57 3.03 -2.92
C LEU A 33 -11.79 2.85 -2.02
N ASN A 34 -12.02 1.64 -1.49
CA ASN A 34 -13.24 1.34 -0.73
C ASN A 34 -13.05 1.39 0.79
N ILE A 35 -11.91 1.88 1.30
CA ILE A 35 -11.65 1.99 2.74
C ILE A 35 -12.80 2.65 3.51
N PRO A 36 -13.35 3.83 3.09
CA PRO A 36 -14.43 4.47 3.84
C PRO A 36 -15.69 3.59 3.95
N GLU A 37 -16.04 2.89 2.87
CA GLU A 37 -17.14 1.93 2.85
C GLU A 37 -16.86 0.73 3.76
N LYS A 38 -15.63 0.20 3.72
CA LYS A 38 -15.22 -0.93 4.55
C LYS A 38 -15.21 -0.61 6.03
N ILE A 39 -14.82 0.61 6.41
CA ILE A 39 -14.94 1.09 7.80
C ILE A 39 -16.41 1.01 8.25
N LEU A 40 -17.34 1.55 7.47
CA LEU A 40 -18.78 1.48 7.78
C LEU A 40 -19.30 0.05 7.85
N GLN A 41 -18.81 -0.84 6.98
CA GLN A 41 -19.23 -2.24 6.94
C GLN A 41 -18.79 -2.99 8.20
N ILE A 42 -17.52 -2.88 8.60
CA ILE A 42 -16.96 -3.67 9.71
C ILE A 42 -17.32 -3.11 11.09
N SER A 43 -17.68 -1.83 11.17
CA SER A 43 -18.18 -1.24 12.41
C SER A 43 -19.64 -1.59 12.70
N LYS A 44 -20.35 -2.28 11.80
CA LYS A 44 -21.72 -2.74 12.06
C LYS A 44 -21.73 -4.11 12.72
N HIS A 45 -22.44 -4.22 13.83
CA HIS A 45 -22.69 -5.50 14.45
C HIS A 45 -23.52 -6.40 13.52
N PRO A 46 -23.08 -7.63 13.22
CA PRO A 46 -23.64 -8.46 12.15
C PRO A 46 -25.10 -8.88 12.39
N LEU A 47 -25.53 -8.98 13.65
CA LEU A 47 -26.88 -9.44 14.00
C LEU A 47 -27.88 -8.31 14.24
N THR A 48 -27.39 -7.14 14.66
CA THR A 48 -28.27 -6.04 15.11
C THR A 48 -28.22 -4.85 14.15
N GLY A 49 -27.24 -4.81 13.24
CA GLY A 49 -26.99 -3.67 12.36
C GLY A 49 -26.54 -2.40 13.08
N LYS A 50 -26.44 -2.43 14.42
CA LYS A 50 -25.99 -1.29 15.23
C LYS A 50 -24.53 -1.00 14.91
N VAL A 51 -24.22 0.28 14.71
CA VAL A 51 -22.85 0.74 14.48
C VAL A 51 -22.15 0.89 15.83
N ASP A 52 -20.96 0.32 15.93
CA ASP A 52 -19.97 0.67 16.93
C ASP A 52 -19.32 1.99 16.52
N GLU A 53 -19.79 3.08 17.12
CA GLU A 53 -19.41 4.44 16.77
C GLU A 53 -17.97 4.77 17.16
N ASP A 54 -17.51 4.28 18.30
CA ASP A 54 -16.15 4.49 18.78
C ASP A 54 -15.16 3.76 17.87
N TYR A 55 -15.43 2.50 17.55
CA TYR A 55 -14.60 1.74 16.61
C TYR A 55 -14.60 2.35 15.20
N ARG A 56 -15.76 2.81 14.71
CA ARG A 56 -15.87 3.54 13.43
C ARG A 56 -15.02 4.81 13.44
N TYR A 57 -15.11 5.59 14.51
CA TYR A 57 -14.37 6.83 14.65
C TYR A 57 -12.86 6.57 14.62
N ASP A 58 -12.37 5.60 15.38
CA ASP A 58 -10.95 5.25 15.46
C ASP A 58 -10.37 4.85 14.09
N LEU A 59 -11.06 3.97 13.35
CA LEU A 59 -10.63 3.58 12.01
C LEU A 59 -10.64 4.75 11.03
N SER A 60 -11.65 5.62 11.13
CA SER A 60 -11.76 6.82 10.29
C SER A 60 -10.62 7.79 10.57
N GLN A 61 -10.28 8.03 11.84
CA GLN A 61 -9.16 8.88 12.21
C GLN A 61 -7.81 8.31 11.73
N ARG A 62 -7.61 6.99 11.87
CA ARG A 62 -6.42 6.31 11.32
C ARG A 62 -6.31 6.50 9.81
N HIS A 63 -7.42 6.27 9.09
CA HIS A 63 -7.46 6.45 7.64
C HIS A 63 -7.15 7.89 7.23
N LEU A 64 -7.83 8.87 7.80
CA LEU A 64 -7.63 10.29 7.48
C LEU A 64 -6.20 10.74 7.78
N SER A 65 -5.68 10.42 8.98
CA SER A 65 -4.32 10.77 9.38
C SER A 65 -3.26 10.13 8.47
N LEU A 66 -3.47 8.88 8.05
CA LEU A 66 -2.60 8.23 7.07
C LEU A 66 -2.67 8.94 5.71
N MET A 67 -3.88 9.16 5.18
CA MET A 67 -4.07 9.78 3.87
C MET A 67 -3.53 11.21 3.80
N ASP A 68 -3.65 11.99 4.87
CA ASP A 68 -3.05 13.32 4.95
C ASP A 68 -1.52 13.27 4.81
N ARG A 69 -0.88 12.30 5.47
CA ARG A 69 0.58 12.09 5.40
C ARG A 69 1.02 11.62 4.02
N LEU A 70 0.30 10.69 3.41
CA LEU A 70 0.57 10.24 2.05
C LEU A 70 0.33 11.37 1.02
N ARG A 71 -0.68 12.22 1.24
CA ARG A 71 -0.96 13.39 0.38
C ARG A 71 0.19 14.38 0.37
N MET A 72 0.87 14.60 1.50
CA MET A 72 2.08 15.42 1.54
C MET A 72 3.23 14.87 0.69
N LEU A 73 3.24 13.56 0.41
CA LEU A 73 4.19 12.90 -0.50
C LEU A 73 3.73 12.90 -1.96
N GLY A 74 2.56 13.48 -2.25
CA GLY A 74 1.95 13.53 -3.58
C GLY A 74 0.96 12.40 -3.88
N TYR A 75 0.67 11.52 -2.91
CA TYR A 75 -0.31 10.45 -3.10
C TYR A 75 -1.73 11.01 -3.15
N SER A 76 -2.52 10.44 -4.04
CA SER A 76 -3.92 10.79 -4.24
C SER A 76 -4.69 9.51 -4.50
N VAL A 77 -5.59 9.14 -3.59
CA VAL A 77 -6.42 7.93 -3.68
C VAL A 77 -7.10 7.75 -5.05
N PRO A 78 -7.85 8.74 -5.58
CA PRO A 78 -8.57 8.55 -6.85
C PRO A 78 -7.66 8.34 -8.06
N ILE A 79 -6.37 8.73 -7.97
CA ILE A 79 -5.40 8.55 -9.05
C ILE A 79 -4.57 7.29 -8.81
N HIS A 80 -3.98 7.18 -7.63
CA HIS A 80 -2.92 6.23 -7.34
C HIS A 80 -3.43 4.85 -6.93
N ALA A 81 -4.64 4.73 -6.38
CA ALA A 81 -5.22 3.42 -6.09
C ALA A 81 -5.53 2.62 -7.36
N PRO A 82 -6.31 3.14 -8.35
CA PRO A 82 -6.51 2.40 -9.60
C PRO A 82 -5.22 2.26 -10.42
N PHE A 83 -4.31 3.23 -10.31
CA PHE A 83 -2.97 3.13 -10.91
C PHE A 83 -2.17 1.97 -10.31
N ALA A 84 -2.12 1.82 -8.98
CA ALA A 84 -1.41 0.73 -8.32
C ALA A 84 -1.93 -0.65 -8.79
N GLU A 85 -3.25 -0.83 -8.86
CA GLU A 85 -3.88 -2.03 -9.40
C GLU A 85 -3.44 -2.29 -10.85
N SER A 86 -3.47 -1.27 -11.72
CA SER A 86 -3.03 -1.39 -13.11
C SER A 86 -1.54 -1.76 -13.20
N ILE A 87 -0.68 -1.22 -12.33
CA ILE A 87 0.75 -1.55 -12.29
C ILE A 87 0.97 -2.99 -11.86
N VAL A 88 0.25 -3.47 -10.84
CA VAL A 88 0.30 -4.88 -10.41
C VAL A 88 -0.15 -5.81 -11.53
N ASN A 89 -1.25 -5.49 -12.22
CA ASN A 89 -1.75 -6.29 -13.33
C ASN A 89 -0.80 -6.32 -14.53
N THR A 90 -0.07 -5.22 -14.76
CA THR A 90 0.85 -5.07 -15.90
C THR A 90 2.20 -5.75 -15.64
N TYR A 91 2.81 -5.49 -14.49
CA TYR A 91 4.17 -5.93 -14.19
C TYR A 91 4.22 -7.23 -13.37
N GLY A 92 3.11 -7.60 -12.73
CA GLY A 92 3.02 -8.72 -11.80
C GLY A 92 3.77 -8.47 -10.49
N ILE A 93 3.56 -9.38 -9.53
CA ILE A 93 4.26 -9.39 -8.24
C ILE A 93 5.36 -10.46 -8.20
N LEU A 94 6.22 -10.40 -7.19
CA LEU A 94 7.22 -11.44 -6.94
C LEU A 94 6.51 -12.78 -6.64
N LYS A 95 6.95 -13.85 -7.33
CA LYS A 95 6.37 -15.19 -7.14
C LYS A 95 6.74 -15.83 -5.81
N GLN A 96 7.92 -15.49 -5.31
CA GLN A 96 8.45 -15.98 -4.06
C GLN A 96 8.91 -14.78 -3.26
N ARG A 97 8.56 -14.81 -1.97
CA ARG A 97 9.07 -13.85 -1.00
C ARG A 97 10.57 -14.12 -0.84
N PRO A 98 11.43 -13.14 -1.10
CA PRO A 98 12.83 -13.27 -0.73
C PRO A 98 12.90 -13.32 0.79
N ASP A 99 13.63 -14.30 1.33
CA ASP A 99 13.97 -14.30 2.74
C ASP A 99 14.83 -13.07 3.08
N ALA A 100 15.02 -12.78 4.37
CA ALA A 100 15.71 -11.56 4.81
C ALA A 100 17.12 -11.45 4.21
N TYR A 101 17.82 -12.57 4.12
CA TYR A 101 19.16 -12.67 3.55
C TYR A 101 19.16 -12.36 2.05
N SER A 102 18.28 -13.01 1.28
CA SER A 102 18.15 -12.79 -0.17
C SER A 102 17.69 -11.38 -0.49
N ALA A 103 16.79 -10.79 0.32
CA ALA A 103 16.32 -9.42 0.12
C ALA A 103 17.44 -8.38 0.33
N GLU A 104 18.37 -8.66 1.26
CA GLU A 104 19.54 -7.85 1.50
C GLU A 104 20.58 -7.99 0.38
N GLU A 105 20.92 -9.22 0.00
CA GLU A 105 21.84 -9.48 -1.13
C GLU A 105 21.34 -8.89 -2.46
N LEU A 106 20.03 -8.96 -2.71
CA LEU A 106 19.42 -8.44 -3.94
C LEU A 106 19.12 -6.93 -3.88
N GLY A 107 19.38 -6.25 -2.75
CA GLY A 107 19.18 -4.82 -2.58
C GLY A 107 17.71 -4.38 -2.57
N TYR A 108 16.76 -5.29 -2.30
CA TYR A 108 15.33 -4.99 -2.34
C TYR A 108 14.86 -4.09 -1.19
N ASN A 109 15.67 -3.94 -0.16
CA ASN A 109 15.45 -2.97 0.91
C ASN A 109 16.10 -1.60 0.66
N ASN A 110 16.78 -1.40 -0.48
CA ASN A 110 17.43 -0.14 -0.82
C ASN A 110 16.51 0.72 -1.72
N PRO A 111 16.00 1.87 -1.23
CA PRO A 111 15.14 2.76 -2.01
C PRO A 111 15.79 3.28 -3.29
N GLU A 112 17.09 3.57 -3.28
CA GLU A 112 17.81 4.09 -4.45
C GLU A 112 17.94 3.02 -5.54
N PHE A 113 18.16 1.77 -5.15
CA PHE A 113 18.14 0.64 -6.08
C PHE A 113 16.75 0.50 -6.73
N LEU A 114 15.68 0.51 -5.94
CA LEU A 114 14.31 0.41 -6.47
C LEU A 114 13.94 1.60 -7.36
N ARG A 115 14.41 2.81 -7.02
CA ARG A 115 14.26 4.01 -7.85
C ARG A 115 14.95 3.84 -9.20
N ALA A 116 16.18 3.30 -9.23
CA ALA A 116 16.89 3.03 -10.48
C ALA A 116 16.15 1.99 -11.35
N ILE A 117 15.56 0.96 -10.73
CA ILE A 117 14.74 -0.03 -11.43
C ILE A 117 13.50 0.61 -12.06
N ILE A 118 12.78 1.47 -11.33
CA ILE A 118 11.63 2.22 -11.89
C ILE A 118 12.05 3.02 -13.12
N ILE A 119 13.15 3.77 -13.02
CA ILE A 119 13.65 4.62 -14.12
C ILE A 119 14.03 3.78 -15.35
N LYS A 120 14.60 2.60 -15.14
CA LYS A 120 15.03 1.71 -16.22
C LYS A 120 13.87 0.97 -16.90
N THR A 121 12.84 0.60 -16.14
CA THR A 121 11.78 -0.30 -16.60
C THR A 121 10.50 0.42 -17.03
N ALA A 122 10.13 1.51 -16.37
CA ALA A 122 8.83 2.14 -16.59
C ALA A 122 8.85 3.15 -17.74
N PRO A 123 7.76 3.25 -18.54
CA PRO A 123 7.57 4.35 -19.47
C PRO A 123 7.62 5.70 -18.76
N SER A 124 8.19 6.72 -19.42
CA SER A 124 8.35 8.07 -18.86
C SER A 124 7.04 8.69 -18.34
N LYS A 125 5.92 8.37 -18.99
CA LYS A 125 4.57 8.83 -18.60
C LYS A 125 4.12 8.31 -17.23
N LEU A 126 4.62 7.16 -16.78
CA LEU A 126 4.22 6.52 -15.51
C LEU A 126 5.21 6.82 -14.38
N LEU A 127 6.36 7.41 -14.71
CA LEU A 127 7.51 7.55 -13.81
C LEU A 127 7.14 8.36 -12.56
N LYS A 128 6.45 9.48 -12.74
CA LYS A 128 6.07 10.38 -11.62
C LYS A 128 5.24 9.62 -10.58
N ASP A 129 4.21 8.91 -11.03
CA ASP A 129 3.27 8.23 -10.14
C ASP A 129 3.93 7.00 -9.50
N LEU A 130 4.78 6.26 -10.22
CA LEU A 130 5.57 5.15 -9.64
C LEU A 130 6.54 5.62 -8.55
N LEU A 131 7.23 6.73 -8.77
CA LEU A 131 8.13 7.31 -7.77
C LEU A 131 7.35 7.82 -6.54
N CYS A 132 6.13 8.30 -6.74
CA CYS A 132 5.20 8.61 -5.65
C CYS A 132 4.86 7.35 -4.84
N LEU A 133 4.49 6.24 -5.49
CA LEU A 133 4.22 4.96 -4.81
C LEU A 133 5.44 4.49 -4.01
N LEU A 134 6.64 4.53 -4.59
CA LEU A 134 7.88 4.15 -3.89
C LEU A 134 8.14 5.03 -2.66
N SER A 135 7.95 6.34 -2.78
CA SER A 135 8.13 7.29 -1.67
C SER A 135 7.16 7.00 -0.52
N CYS A 136 5.90 6.70 -0.86
CA CYS A 136 4.88 6.29 0.11
C CYS A 136 5.22 4.95 0.77
N LEU A 137 5.71 3.97 0.00
CA LEU A 137 6.13 2.68 0.54
C LEU A 137 7.29 2.84 1.53
N CYS A 138 8.28 3.66 1.19
CA CYS A 138 9.41 3.96 2.07
C CYS A 138 8.95 4.65 3.36
N PHE A 139 8.03 5.59 3.26
CA PHE A 139 7.43 6.23 4.43
C PHE A 139 6.72 5.20 5.34
N MET A 140 5.89 4.34 4.76
CA MET A 140 5.17 3.29 5.51
C MET A 140 6.12 2.29 6.17
N ALA A 141 7.17 1.87 5.46
CA ALA A 141 8.20 0.97 5.97
C ALA A 141 8.97 1.52 7.16
N ARG A 142 9.25 2.83 7.16
CA ARG A 142 9.84 3.51 8.33
C ARG A 142 8.85 3.62 9.48
N GLN A 143 7.56 3.85 9.20
CA GLN A 143 6.55 3.96 10.25
C GLN A 143 6.29 2.65 10.98
N ASP A 144 6.30 1.51 10.26
CA ASP A 144 6.05 0.20 10.86
C ASP A 144 7.32 -0.60 11.21
N ASN A 145 8.51 -0.05 10.94
CA ASN A 145 9.82 -0.67 11.14
C ASN A 145 9.95 -2.03 10.42
N LYS A 146 9.44 -2.14 9.18
CA LYS A 146 9.51 -3.37 8.39
C LYS A 146 10.26 -3.19 7.06
N PRO A 147 10.92 -4.25 6.53
CA PRO A 147 11.60 -4.22 5.22
C PRO A 147 10.61 -3.88 4.10
N LEU A 148 11.03 -3.18 3.04
CA LEU A 148 10.12 -2.65 2.00
C LEU A 148 9.17 -3.72 1.45
N PHE A 149 9.68 -4.93 1.20
CA PHE A 149 8.89 -6.07 0.74
C PHE A 149 8.65 -7.09 1.87
N LEU A 150 7.39 -7.53 2.00
CA LEU A 150 6.86 -8.40 3.07
C LEU A 150 6.19 -9.66 2.55
#